data_AF-A0A6A7RSU1-F1
#
_entry.id   AF-A0A6A7RSU1-F1
#
_cell.length_a   1.000
_cell.length_b   1.000
_cell.length_c   1.000
_cell.angle_alpha   90.00
_cell.angle_beta   90.00
_cell.angle_gamma   90.00
#
_symmetry.space_group_name_H-M   'P 1'
#
loop_
_entity.id
_entity.type
_entity.pdbx_description
1 polymer ?
#
loop_
_entity_poly.entity_id
_entity_poly.type
_entity_poly.pdbx_seq_one_letter_code
_entity_poly.pdbx_strand_id
1 'polypeptide(L)'
;MEVSRIRALRGPNLWSRHTAIEAIVCCVEGERSIDALPGFEDRLRARFPELAMLHPAGHDEAVSMAQALEFAALGLQAQAGCPVTFSRTAKTLETGTYQVVVEYSEE
;
A
#
# COMPACT_ATOMS: atom_id res chain seq x y z
N MET A 1 9.60 -6.65 -6.53
CA MET A 1 8.14 -6.52 -6.45
C MET A 1 7.70 -6.24 -7.87
N GLU A 2 6.65 -6.93 -8.32
CA GLU A 2 6.08 -6.76 -9.66
C GLU A 2 4.62 -6.32 -9.55
N VAL A 3 4.22 -5.35 -10.36
CA VAL A 3 2.81 -4.93 -10.46
C VAL A 3 2.26 -5.48 -11.76
N SER A 4 1.42 -6.52 -11.67
CA SER A 4 0.92 -7.24 -12.85
C SER A 4 -0.36 -6.64 -13.43
N ARG A 5 -1.09 -5.84 -12.64
CA ARG A 5 -2.33 -5.18 -13.07
C ARG A 5 -2.57 -3.91 -12.27
N ILE A 6 -3.08 -2.87 -12.93
CA ILE A 6 -3.58 -1.64 -12.31
C ILE A 6 -4.94 -1.32 -12.93
N ARG A 7 -5.92 -0.90 -12.12
CA ARG A 7 -7.21 -0.38 -12.59
C ARG A 7 -7.73 0.73 -11.68
N ALA A 8 -8.37 1.72 -12.29
CA ALA A 8 -9.16 2.71 -11.56
C ALA A 8 -10.57 2.14 -11.28
N LEU A 9 -11.00 2.23 -10.03
CA LEU A 9 -12.34 1.91 -9.54
C LEU A 9 -13.08 3.22 -9.33
N ARG A 10 -14.16 3.42 -10.09
CA ARG A 10 -14.99 4.64 -10.01
C ARG A 10 -16.27 4.37 -9.24
N GLY A 11 -16.62 5.29 -8.33
CA GLY A 11 -17.81 5.15 -7.47
C GLY A 11 -17.69 3.98 -6.47
N PRO A 12 -18.83 3.55 -5.89
CA PRO A 12 -18.85 2.43 -4.96
C PRO A 12 -18.31 1.14 -5.57
N ASN A 13 -17.41 0.47 -4.86
CA ASN A 13 -16.71 -0.72 -5.32
C ASN A 13 -16.59 -1.77 -4.19
N LEU A 14 -15.85 -2.85 -4.44
CA LEU A 14 -15.68 -3.95 -3.50
C LEU A 14 -15.04 -3.51 -2.16
N TRP A 15 -14.25 -2.44 -2.18
CA TRP A 15 -13.40 -2.04 -1.06
C TRP A 15 -13.97 -0.87 -0.27
N SER A 16 -14.56 0.11 -0.96
CA SER A 16 -15.05 1.33 -0.35
C SER A 16 -16.14 2.00 -1.18
N ARG A 17 -16.67 3.13 -0.66
CA ARG A 17 -17.57 4.02 -1.40
C ARG A 17 -16.82 5.11 -2.19
N HIS A 18 -15.50 5.11 -2.14
CA HIS A 18 -14.61 6.12 -2.73
C HIS A 18 -14.03 5.63 -4.05
N THR A 19 -13.61 6.56 -4.89
CA THR A 19 -12.72 6.26 -6.03
C THR A 19 -11.41 5.68 -5.52
N ALA A 20 -10.91 4.61 -6.16
CA ALA A 20 -9.68 3.96 -5.74
C ALA A 20 -8.90 3.38 -6.92
N ILE A 21 -7.59 3.33 -6.81
CA ILE A 21 -6.73 2.54 -7.70
C ILE A 21 -6.54 1.18 -7.05
N GLU A 22 -6.82 0.10 -7.78
CA GLU A 22 -6.47 -1.25 -7.36
C GLU A 22 -5.32 -1.78 -8.20
N ALA A 23 -4.31 -2.34 -7.54
CA ALA A 23 -3.17 -2.99 -8.13
C ALA A 23 -3.04 -4.45 -7.64
N ILE A 24 -2.61 -5.34 -8.54
CA ILE A 24 -2.15 -6.68 -8.18
C ILE A 24 -0.63 -6.64 -8.07
N VAL A 25 -0.12 -6.98 -6.89
CA VAL A 25 1.29 -6.84 -6.54
C VAL A 25 1.85 -8.19 -6.11
N CYS A 26 2.91 -8.63 -6.78
CA CYS A 26 3.63 -9.85 -6.45
C CYS A 26 4.94 -9.49 -5.74
N CYS A 27 5.13 -10.05 -4.54
CA CYS A 27 6.33 -9.93 -3.73
C CYS A 27 7.01 -11.30 -3.65
N VAL A 28 8.27 -11.36 -4.09
CA VAL A 28 9.11 -12.55 -3.86
C VAL A 28 9.37 -12.73 -2.37
N GLU A 29 9.89 -13.88 -1.95
CA GLU A 29 10.04 -14.22 -0.53
C GLU A 29 10.73 -13.12 0.31
N GLY A 30 11.84 -12.56 -0.17
CA GLY A 30 12.57 -11.48 0.51
C GLY A 30 11.85 -10.13 0.55
N GLU A 31 10.71 -10.00 -0.13
CA GLU A 31 9.89 -8.77 -0.18
C GLU A 31 8.58 -8.90 0.61
N ARG A 32 8.30 -10.08 1.16
CA ARG A 32 7.12 -10.35 1.98
C ARG A 32 7.27 -9.78 3.39
N SER A 33 8.49 -9.42 3.79
CA SER A 33 8.80 -8.63 4.97
C SER A 33 9.85 -7.58 4.62
N ILE A 34 9.57 -6.31 4.92
CA ILE A 34 10.54 -5.22 4.76
C ILE A 34 11.66 -5.30 5.80
N ASP A 35 11.49 -6.06 6.88
CA ASP A 35 12.56 -6.32 7.86
C ASP A 35 13.71 -7.11 7.23
N ALA A 36 13.42 -7.88 6.17
CA ALA A 36 14.41 -8.57 5.37
C ALA A 36 15.17 -7.63 4.41
N LEU A 37 14.82 -6.33 4.37
CA LEU A 37 15.41 -5.32 3.49
C LEU A 37 16.13 -4.24 4.33
N PRO A 38 17.44 -4.39 4.58
CA PRO A 38 18.19 -3.49 5.45
C PRO A 38 18.05 -2.00 5.11
N GLY A 39 17.66 -1.21 6.11
CA GLY A 39 17.48 0.24 6.02
C GLY A 39 16.35 0.69 5.09
N PHE A 40 15.49 -0.21 4.62
CA PHE A 40 14.38 0.15 3.74
C PHE A 40 13.37 1.05 4.44
N GLU A 41 12.92 0.65 5.64
CA GLU A 41 11.96 1.45 6.42
C GLU A 41 12.50 2.85 6.74
N ASP A 42 13.76 2.96 7.15
CA ASP A 42 14.38 4.25 7.45
C ASP A 42 14.38 5.19 6.23
N ARG A 43 14.76 4.66 5.05
CA ARG A 43 14.73 5.44 3.80
C ARG A 43 13.31 5.83 3.40
N LEU A 44 12.33 4.94 3.61
CA LEU A 44 10.93 5.22 3.31
C LEU A 44 10.40 6.33 4.21
N ARG A 45 10.64 6.25 5.52
CA ARG A 45 10.22 7.26 6.51
C ARG A 45 10.90 8.61 6.27
N ALA A 46 12.18 8.61 5.87
CA ALA A 46 12.88 9.85 5.50
C ALA A 46 12.25 10.54 4.29
N ARG A 47 11.66 9.79 3.35
CA ARG A 47 10.98 10.35 2.17
C ARG A 47 9.54 10.77 2.46
N PHE A 48 8.87 10.08 3.38
CA PHE A 48 7.48 10.31 3.74
C PHE A 48 7.31 10.38 5.27
N PRO A 49 7.70 11.50 5.91
CA PRO A 49 7.68 11.62 7.37
C PRO A 49 6.28 11.49 7.97
N GLU A 50 5.25 11.78 7.18
CA GLU A 50 3.83 11.72 7.56
C GLU A 50 3.22 10.31 7.45
N LEU A 51 3.95 9.31 6.92
CA LEU A 51 3.52 7.91 6.99
C LEU A 51 3.58 7.43 8.45
N ALA A 52 2.52 7.73 9.19
CA ALA A 52 2.35 7.26 10.55
C ALA A 52 2.20 5.74 10.55
N MET A 53 3.25 5.08 11.04
CA MET A 53 3.37 3.67 11.41
C MET A 53 3.03 2.65 10.32
N LEU A 54 4.07 2.07 9.71
CA LEU A 54 3.98 0.82 8.95
C LEU A 54 3.46 -0.35 9.82
N HIS A 55 3.50 -0.20 11.14
CA HIS A 55 3.01 -1.16 12.13
C HIS A 55 1.76 -0.59 12.82
N PRO A 56 0.55 -0.97 12.39
CA PRO A 56 -0.65 -0.66 13.15
C PRO A 56 -0.48 -1.19 14.57
N ALA A 57 -0.63 -0.34 15.58
CA ALA A 57 -0.45 -0.73 16.98
C ALA A 57 -1.26 -2.01 17.29
N GLY A 58 -0.56 -3.12 17.49
CA GLY A 58 -1.15 -4.43 17.81
C GLY A 58 -1.13 -5.50 16.72
N HIS A 59 -0.62 -5.22 15.51
CA HIS A 59 -0.38 -6.26 14.49
C HIS A 59 1.09 -6.69 14.49
N ASP A 60 1.36 -7.88 15.04
CA ASP A 60 2.67 -8.55 15.04
C ASP A 60 3.01 -9.18 13.67
N GLU A 61 2.29 -8.77 12.61
CA GLU A 61 2.42 -9.35 11.28
C GLU A 61 3.44 -8.54 10.47
N ALA A 62 4.41 -9.25 9.88
CA ALA A 62 5.46 -8.64 9.08
C ALA A 62 4.89 -7.76 7.95
N VAL A 63 5.43 -6.56 7.81
CA VAL A 63 5.01 -5.60 6.77
C VAL A 63 5.64 -5.98 5.44
N SER A 64 4.82 -6.27 4.44
CA SER A 64 5.28 -6.59 3.09
C SER A 64 5.59 -5.35 2.26
N MET A 65 6.34 -5.51 1.16
CA MET A 65 6.54 -4.45 0.16
C MET A 65 5.21 -3.96 -0.45
N ALA A 66 4.20 -4.82 -0.53
CA ALA A 66 2.85 -4.43 -0.97
C ALA A 66 2.19 -3.42 -0.01
N GLN A 67 2.32 -3.63 1.31
CA GLN A 67 1.85 -2.67 2.31
C GLN A 67 2.69 -1.38 2.30
N ALA A 68 4.01 -1.48 2.12
CA ALA A 68 4.84 -0.30 1.95
C ALA A 68 4.40 0.55 0.73
N LEU A 69 4.04 -0.10 -0.38
CA LEU A 69 3.48 0.55 -1.56
C LEU A 69 2.13 1.22 -1.26
N GLU A 70 1.23 0.54 -0.57
CA GLU A 70 -0.06 1.08 -0.14
C GLU A 70 0.11 2.39 0.62
N PHE A 71 0.93 2.35 1.68
CA PHE A 71 1.19 3.51 2.53
C PHE A 71 1.83 4.63 1.72
N ALA A 72 2.89 4.34 0.97
CA ALA A 72 3.57 5.34 0.14
C ALA A 72 2.61 6.04 -0.85
N ALA A 73 1.72 5.29 -1.49
CA ALA A 73 0.75 5.84 -2.43
C ALA A 73 -0.29 6.73 -1.74
N LEU A 74 -0.82 6.34 -0.57
CA LEU A 74 -1.74 7.18 0.20
C LEU A 74 -1.04 8.46 0.69
N GLY A 75 0.18 8.33 1.23
CA GLY A 75 0.96 9.45 1.73
C GLY A 75 1.35 10.45 0.63
N LEU A 76 1.68 9.97 -0.57
CA LEU A 76 1.96 10.82 -1.73
C LEU A 76 0.75 11.68 -2.10
N GLN A 77 -0.45 11.11 -2.09
CA GLN A 77 -1.66 11.86 -2.37
C GLN A 77 -1.99 12.87 -1.27
N ALA A 78 -1.86 12.49 0.00
CA ALA A 78 -2.03 13.41 1.12
C ALA A 78 -1.06 14.60 1.03
N GLN A 79 0.22 14.34 0.70
CA GLN A 79 1.23 15.39 0.49
C GLN A 79 0.92 16.29 -0.72
N ALA A 80 0.23 15.76 -1.74
CA ALA A 80 -0.27 16.54 -2.86
C ALA A 80 -1.50 17.39 -2.52
N GLY A 81 -2.02 17.32 -1.29
CA GLY A 81 -3.22 18.04 -0.85
C GLY A 81 -4.52 17.34 -1.22
N CYS A 82 -4.47 16.09 -1.70
CA CYS A 82 -5.65 15.29 -1.99
C CYS A 82 -6.31 14.82 -0.69
N PRO A 83 -7.62 15.01 -0.50
CA PRO A 83 -8.33 14.62 0.73
C PRO A 83 -8.64 13.12 0.75
N VAL A 84 -7.60 12.28 0.76
CA VAL A 84 -7.71 10.83 0.78
C VAL A 84 -7.43 10.26 2.17
N THR A 85 -8.15 9.21 2.54
CA THR A 85 -8.03 8.59 3.87
C THR A 85 -8.07 7.07 3.81
N PHE A 86 -8.52 6.49 2.70
CA PHE A 86 -8.69 5.05 2.56
C PHE A 86 -7.54 4.41 1.78
N SER A 87 -6.97 3.38 2.36
CA SER A 87 -6.14 2.41 1.66
C SER A 87 -6.31 1.02 2.28
N ARG A 88 -5.97 -0.02 1.52
CA ARG A 88 -5.97 -1.40 2.01
C ARG A 88 -5.05 -2.30 1.20
N THR A 89 -4.29 -3.14 1.89
CA THR A 89 -3.64 -4.33 1.32
C THR A 89 -4.36 -5.59 1.78
N ALA A 90 -4.71 -6.46 0.83
CA ALA A 90 -5.27 -7.77 1.10
C ALA A 90 -4.44 -8.88 0.44
N LYS A 91 -4.13 -9.94 1.18
CA LYS A 91 -3.50 -11.14 0.62
C LYS A 91 -4.49 -11.87 -0.28
N THR A 92 -4.01 -12.39 -1.41
CA THR A 92 -4.79 -13.31 -2.23
C THR A 92 -4.55 -14.76 -1.79
N LEU A 93 -5.18 -15.72 -2.49
CA LEU A 93 -4.93 -17.15 -2.27
C LEU A 93 -3.51 -17.57 -2.71
N GLU A 94 -2.90 -16.82 -3.62
CA GLU A 94 -1.54 -17.06 -4.08
C GLU A 94 -0.54 -16.41 -3.14
N THR A 95 0.42 -17.19 -2.65
CA THR A 95 1.39 -16.74 -1.66
C THR A 95 2.33 -15.69 -2.26
N GLY A 96 2.40 -14.52 -1.63
CA GLY A 96 3.19 -13.39 -2.12
C GLY A 96 2.44 -12.51 -3.12
N THR A 97 1.19 -12.81 -3.44
CA THR A 97 0.35 -11.97 -4.29
C THR A 97 -0.67 -11.21 -3.44
N TYR A 98 -0.74 -9.91 -3.65
CA TYR A 98 -1.54 -8.96 -2.87
C TYR A 98 -2.42 -8.10 -3.78
N GLN A 99 -3.59 -7.74 -3.28
CA GLN A 99 -4.43 -6.66 -3.80
C GLN A 99 -4.15 -5.41 -2.98
N VAL A 100 -3.58 -4.39 -3.62
CA VAL A 100 -3.31 -3.09 -3.01
C VAL A 100 -4.33 -2.10 -3.56
N VAL A 101 -5.06 -1.43 -2.67
CA VAL A 101 -6.13 -0.50 -2.98
C VAL A 101 -5.85 0.82 -2.30
N VAL A 102 -5.83 1.91 -3.06
CA VAL A 102 -5.56 3.24 -2.54
C VAL A 102 -6.57 4.21 -3.10
N GLU A 103 -7.27 4.94 -2.23
CA GLU A 103 -8.19 6.00 -2.62
C GLU A 103 -7.48 7.03 -3.49
N TYR A 104 -8.20 7.62 -4.45
CA TYR A 104 -7.70 8.79 -5.17
C TYR A 104 -8.78 9.86 -5.37
N SER A 105 -8.37 11.13 -5.43
CA SER A 105 -9.26 12.26 -5.72
C SER A 105 -9.06 12.87 -7.11
N GLU A 106 -7.84 12.85 -7.65
CA GLU A 106 -7.51 13.30 -9.01
C GLU A 106 -6.75 12.20 -9.77
N GLU A 107 -6.97 12.10 -11.09
CA GLU A 107 -6.39 11.06 -11.97
C GLU A 107 -5.34 11.66 -12.92
#